data_AF-A0A0Q3QR03-F1
#
_entry.id   AF-A0A0Q3QR03-F1
#
_cell.length_a   1.000
_cell.length_b   1.000
_cell.length_c   1.000
_cell.angle_alpha   90.00
_cell.angle_beta   90.00
_cell.angle_gamma   90.00
#
_symmetry.space_group_name_H-M   'P 1'
#
loop_
_entity.id
_entity.type
_entity.pdbx_description
1 polymer ?
#
loop_
_entity_poly.entity_id
_entity_poly.type
_entity_poly.pdbx_seq_one_letter_code
_entity_poly.pdbx_strand_id
1 'polypeptide(L)' 'ILSNGRYKSVEHRAIVHSTKERMSAAVFHQPCQDSTVAPLPELVKNDGRAQYSSISFMDFIKGYFAAKLDGRSYLESLKS' A
#
# COMPACT_ATOMS: atom_id res chain seq x y z
N ILE A 1 3.77 3.20 3.69
CA ILE A 1 4.94 3.98 3.22
C ILE A 1 4.90 5.40 3.79
N LEU A 2 4.01 6.29 3.33
CA LEU A 2 3.96 7.71 3.78
C LEU A 2 3.99 7.89 5.30
N SER A 3 3.20 7.09 6.03
CA SER A 3 3.10 7.10 7.49
C SER A 3 4.32 6.52 8.22
N ASN A 4 5.41 6.22 7.50
CA ASN A 4 6.59 5.49 8.00
C ASN A 4 6.24 4.20 8.77
N GLY A 5 5.15 3.51 8.39
CA GLY A 5 4.70 2.27 9.03
C GLY A 5 3.76 2.45 10.22
N ARG A 6 3.46 3.69 10.63
CA ARG A 6 2.52 3.98 11.73
C ARG A 6 1.09 3.56 11.41
N TYR A 7 0.66 3.76 10.16
CA TYR A 7 -0.62 3.24 9.66
C TYR A 7 -0.38 1.96 8.87
N LYS A 8 -1.11 0.91 9.25
CA LYS A 8 -1.03 -0.41 8.65
C LYS A 8 -2.02 -0.52 7.50
N SER A 9 -1.52 -0.90 6.31
CA SER A 9 -2.39 -1.43 5.26
C SER A 9 -2.85 -2.82 5.69
N VAL A 10 -4.17 -3.04 5.76
CA VAL A 10 -4.77 -4.28 6.28
C VAL A 10 -5.29 -5.15 5.13
N GLU A 11 -5.04 -6.45 5.24
CA GLU A 11 -5.57 -7.43 4.30
C GLU A 11 -7.06 -7.64 4.54
N HIS A 12 -7.82 -7.66 3.46
CA HIS A 12 -9.26 -7.86 3.49
C HIS A 12 -9.67 -8.72 2.30
N ARG A 13 -10.75 -9.48 2.46
CA ARG A 13 -11.35 -10.28 1.39
C ARG A 13 -12.87 -10.19 1.43
N ALA A 14 -13.49 -10.25 0.26
CA ALA A 14 -14.90 -10.54 0.14
C ALA A 14 -15.12 -12.07 0.16
N ILE A 15 -16.15 -12.52 0.86
CA ILE A 15 -16.54 -13.94 0.89
C ILE A 15 -17.90 -14.08 0.19
N VAL A 16 -18.05 -15.17 -0.57
CA VAL A 16 -19.31 -15.50 -1.26
C VAL A 16 -20.32 -16.12 -0.29
N HIS A 17 -21.60 -15.85 -0.53
CA HIS A 17 -22.69 -16.51 0.17
C HIS A 17 -23.42 -17.44 -0.80
N SER A 18 -23.81 -18.64 -0.38
CA SER A 18 -24.38 -19.67 -1.26
C SER A 18 -25.77 -19.31 -1.82
N THR A 19 -26.52 -18.45 -1.11
CA THR A 19 -27.92 -18.14 -1.45
C THR A 19 -28.27 -16.66 -1.47
N LYS A 20 -27.31 -15.75 -1.23
CA LYS A 20 -27.58 -14.32 -1.10
C LYS A 20 -26.60 -13.53 -1.96
N GLU A 21 -27.13 -12.65 -2.79
CA GLU A 21 -26.33 -11.69 -3.53
C GLU A 21 -25.85 -10.55 -2.61
N ARG A 22 -24.69 -9.98 -2.95
CA ARG A 22 -24.14 -8.80 -2.30
C ARG A 22 -23.51 -7.91 -3.36
N MET A 23 -24.00 -6.68 -3.49
CA MET A 23 -23.40 -5.65 -4.32
C MET A 23 -22.67 -4.62 -3.46
N SER A 24 -21.51 -4.16 -3.93
CA SER A 24 -20.75 -3.08 -3.30
C SER A 24 -19.98 -2.30 -4.35
N ALA A 25 -19.92 -0.98 -4.21
CA ALA A 25 -19.05 -0.10 -4.98
C ALA A 25 -17.87 0.36 -4.11
N ALA A 26 -16.66 0.40 -4.68
CA ALA A 26 -15.47 0.89 -4.00
C ALA A 26 -14.87 2.07 -4.78
N VAL A 27 -14.45 3.10 -4.05
CA VAL A 27 -13.77 4.27 -4.60
C VAL A 27 -12.38 4.34 -3.98
N PHE A 28 -11.35 4.44 -4.82
CA PHE A 28 -9.95 4.48 -4.40
C PHE A 28 -9.40 5.88 -4.60
N HIS A 29 -8.90 6.49 -3.52
CA HIS A 29 -8.16 7.74 -3.58
C HIS A 29 -6.67 7.43 -3.60
N GLN A 30 -5.97 7.91 -4.63
CA GLN A 30 -4.59 7.56 -4.91
C GLN A 30 -3.73 8.81 -5.17
N PRO A 31 -2.40 8.73 -4.98
CA PRO A 31 -1.46 9.76 -5.43
C PRO A 31 -1.55 10.02 -6.95
N CYS A 32 -1.02 11.17 -7.39
CA CYS A 32 -0.86 11.43 -8.83
C CYS A 32 0.14 10.43 -9.44
N GLN A 33 0.00 10.16 -10.74
CA GLN A 33 0.83 9.15 -11.44
C GLN A 33 2.33 9.49 -11.44
N ASP A 34 2.66 10.76 -11.48
CA ASP A 34 4.02 11.29 -11.44
C ASP A 34 4.58 11.47 -10.02
N SER A 35 3.78 11.16 -8.99
CA SER A 35 4.20 11.31 -7.60
C SER A 35 5.24 10.27 -7.19
N THR A 36 6.18 10.70 -6.35
CA THR A 36 7.06 9.81 -5.59
C THR A 36 6.41 9.48 -4.25
N VAL A 37 6.44 8.21 -3.86
CA VAL A 37 5.93 7.69 -2.59
C VAL A 37 7.12 7.35 -1.70
N ALA A 38 7.24 8.05 -0.57
CA ALA A 38 8.29 7.84 0.42
C ALA A 38 7.76 8.19 1.83
N PRO A 39 8.40 7.70 2.92
CA PRO A 39 8.06 8.17 4.26
C PRO A 39 8.12 9.70 4.38
N LEU A 40 7.13 10.29 5.06
CA LEU A 40 7.09 11.75 5.26
C LEU A 40 8.33 12.22 6.04
N PRO A 41 9.04 13.27 5.60
CA PRO A 41 10.31 13.70 6.21
C PRO A 41 10.22 13.97 7.72
N GLU A 42 9.12 14.57 8.17
CA GLU A 42 8.85 14.85 9.58
C GLU A 42 8.73 13.57 10.42
N LEU A 43 8.20 12.48 9.83
CA LEU A 43 8.12 11.18 10.51
C LEU A 43 9.47 10.48 10.52
N VAL A 44 10.25 10.57 9.45
CA VAL A 44 11.62 10.04 9.40
C VAL A 44 12.50 10.72 10.45
N LYS A 45 12.40 12.05 10.58
CA LYS A 45 13.12 12.82 11.60
C LYS A 45 12.73 12.40 13.01
N ASN A 46 11.43 12.20 13.26
CA ASN A 46 10.93 11.78 14.57
C ASN A 46 11.31 10.33 14.92
N ASP A 47 11.31 9.43 13.94
CA ASP A 47 11.60 8.00 14.12
C ASP A 47 13.10 7.68 14.05
N GLY A 48 13.93 8.63 13.59
CA GLY A 48 15.38 8.49 13.42
C GLY A 48 15.79 7.64 12.21
N ARG A 49 14.84 7.05 11.47
CA ARG A 49 15.09 6.26 10.26
C ARG A 49 13.87 6.19 9.33
N ALA A 50 14.13 6.02 8.05
CA ALA A 50 13.12 5.64 7.07
C ALA A 50 12.91 4.11 7.13
N GLN A 51 11.67 3.67 7.31
CA GLN A 51 11.32 2.24 7.28
C GLN A 51 11.08 1.71 5.87
N TYR A 52 10.96 2.59 4.89
CA TYR A 52 10.66 2.24 3.50
C TYR A 52 11.51 3.09 2.56
N SER A 53 11.90 2.51 1.42
CA SER A 53 12.59 3.23 0.36
C SER A 53 11.63 4.15 -0.43
N SER A 54 12.21 5.10 -1.14
CA SER A 54 11.49 5.97 -2.07
C SER A 54 11.20 5.21 -3.38
N ILE A 55 9.98 5.33 -3.91
CA ILE A 55 9.56 4.67 -5.15
C ILE A 55 8.57 5.56 -5.93
N SER A 56 8.56 5.53 -7.26
CA SER A 56 7.51 6.20 -8.02
C SER A 56 6.16 5.52 -7.76
N PHE A 57 5.06 6.29 -7.75
CA PHE A 57 3.74 5.70 -7.54
C PHE A 57 3.39 4.68 -8.63
N MET A 58 3.76 4.94 -9.89
CA MET A 58 3.53 4.02 -10.98
C MET A 58 4.33 2.72 -10.86
N ASP A 59 5.58 2.76 -10.39
CA ASP A 59 6.36 1.54 -10.19
C ASP A 59 5.85 0.74 -8.98
N PHE A 60 5.41 1.43 -7.92
CA PHE A 60 4.72 0.79 -6.81
C PHE A 60 3.46 0.05 -7.30
N ILE A 61 2.61 0.68 -8.11
CA ILE A 61 1.39 0.06 -8.63
C ILE A 61 1.72 -1.13 -9.55
N LYS A 62 2.70 -0.99 -10.45
CA LYS A 62 3.14 -2.09 -11.31
C LYS A 62 3.63 -3.29 -10.50
N GLY A 63 4.50 -3.05 -9.51
CA GLY A 63 5.00 -4.12 -8.65
C GLY A 63 3.92 -4.76 -7.79
N TYR A 64 2.99 -3.95 -7.26
CA TYR A 64 1.84 -4.43 -6.49
C TYR A 64 0.94 -5.38 -7.31
N PHE A 65 0.61 -5.03 -8.56
CA PHE A 65 -0.21 -5.89 -9.43
C PHE A 65 0.56 -7.06 -10.05
N ALA A 66 1.89 -6.95 -10.19
CA ALA A 66 2.75 -8.04 -10.65
C ALA A 66 3.03 -9.07 -9.55
N ALA A 67 3.00 -8.65 -8.28
CA ALA A 67 3.07 -9.56 -7.15
C ALA A 67 1.86 -10.51 -7.18
N LYS A 68 2.11 -11.80 -6.92
CA LYS A 68 1.03 -12.79 -6.75
C LYS A 68 0.08 -12.35 -5.62
N LEU A 69 -1.05 -13.03 -5.45
CA LEU A 69 -2.01 -12.83 -4.35
C LEU A 69 -1.44 -13.27 -2.98
N ASP A 70 -0.24 -12.80 -2.66
CA ASP A 70 0.50 -13.07 -1.43
C ASP A 70 0.49 -11.84 -0.53
N GLY A 71 -0.72 -11.33 -0.31
CA GLY A 71 -1.00 -10.31 0.69
C GLY A 71 -0.15 -9.05 0.57
N ARG A 72 0.66 -8.83 1.61
CA ARG A 72 1.50 -7.62 1.78
C ARG A 72 2.96 -7.84 1.38
N SER A 73 3.29 -8.98 0.77
CA SER A 73 4.67 -9.33 0.40
C SER A 73 5.40 -8.23 -0.37
N TYR A 74 4.74 -7.60 -1.35
CA TYR A 74 5.34 -6.51 -2.11
C TYR A 74 5.66 -5.28 -1.24
N LEU A 75 4.72 -4.84 -0.39
CA LEU A 75 4.97 -3.73 0.54
C LEU A 75 6.12 -4.05 1.51
N GLU A 76 6.22 -5.30 1.96
CA GLU A 76 7.29 -5.75 2.85
C GLU A 76 8.65 -5.75 2.13
N SER A 77 8.68 -6.07 0.83
CA SER A 77 9.91 -6.00 0.02
C SER A 77 10.48 -4.58 -0.15
N LEU A 78 9.67 -3.55 0.14
CA LEU A 78 10.06 -2.14 0.06
C LEU A 78 10.63 -1.60 1.38
N LYS A 79 10.70 -2.43 2.44
CA LYS A 79 11.31 -2.00 3.71
C LYS A 79 12.82 -1.80 3.56
N SER A 80 13.34 -0.78 4.25
CA SER A 80 14.78 -0.44 4.31
C SER A 80 15.52 -1.17 5.42
#